data_AF-A0A418NAT5-F1
#
_entry.id   AF-A0A418NAT5-F1
#
_cell.length_a   1.000
_cell.length_b   1.000
_cell.length_c   1.000
_cell.angle_alpha   90.00
_cell.angle_beta   90.00
_cell.angle_gamma   90.00
#
_symmetry.space_group_name_H-M   'P 1'
#
loop_
_entity.id
_entity.type
_entity.pdbx_description
1 polymer ?
#
loop_
_entity_poly.entity_id
_entity_poly.type
_entity_poly.pdbx_seq_one_letter_code
_entity_poly.pdbx_strand_id
1 'polypeptide(L)'
;MEQRKRGRKRLGTRKRYHSIMLRFNDAEYERLRKICGSYNLDISKRGVISPLLRRLVLNSEAEEKDLLPDTSNLAYHINKIGNNINQLVKLAHHKNLRNPNSSLRNEIQRTNDLLYALIEITMEEKQG
;
A
#
# COMPACT_ATOMS: atom_id res chain seq x y z
N MET A 1 -39.33 -5.61 -2.53
CA MET A 1 -37.96 -5.96 -2.07
C MET A 1 -37.47 -7.13 -2.91
N GLU A 2 -36.50 -6.92 -3.80
CA GLU A 2 -35.97 -8.02 -4.63
C GLU A 2 -35.16 -9.00 -3.78
N GLN A 3 -35.51 -10.28 -3.89
CA GLN A 3 -34.85 -11.37 -3.19
C GLN A 3 -33.37 -11.46 -3.57
N ARG A 4 -32.48 -11.25 -2.60
CA ARG A 4 -31.03 -11.43 -2.76
C ARG A 4 -30.72 -12.91 -3.00
N LYS A 5 -30.61 -13.32 -4.28
CA LYS A 5 -30.20 -14.67 -4.67
C LYS A 5 -28.81 -14.99 -4.13
N ARG A 6 -28.73 -15.88 -3.14
CA ARG A 6 -27.49 -16.53 -2.68
C ARG A 6 -27.01 -17.48 -3.78
N GLY A 7 -25.98 -17.07 -4.53
CA GLY A 7 -25.40 -17.88 -5.60
C GLY A 7 -24.06 -17.31 -6.10
N ARG A 8 -23.38 -18.06 -6.98
CA ARG A 8 -22.12 -17.63 -7.60
C ARG A 8 -22.31 -16.30 -8.33
N LYS A 9 -21.47 -15.31 -8.02
CA LYS A 9 -21.48 -13.98 -8.63
C LYS A 9 -21.49 -14.11 -10.16
N ARG A 10 -22.52 -13.57 -10.81
CA ARG A 10 -22.60 -13.52 -12.28
C ARG A 10 -21.53 -12.53 -12.76
N LEU A 11 -20.52 -13.03 -13.47
CA LEU A 11 -19.40 -12.22 -13.96
C LEU A 11 -19.79 -11.30 -15.15
N GLY A 12 -21.00 -11.44 -15.70
CA GLY A 12 -21.50 -10.59 -16.78
C GLY A 12 -20.55 -10.53 -17.97
N THR A 13 -20.34 -9.32 -18.49
CA THR A 13 -19.38 -9.02 -19.58
C THR A 13 -17.91 -9.21 -19.18
N ARG A 14 -17.59 -9.38 -17.89
CA ARG A 14 -16.23 -9.63 -17.38
C ARG A 14 -15.82 -11.10 -17.43
N LYS A 15 -16.72 -11.99 -17.91
CA LYS A 15 -16.37 -13.39 -18.13
C LYS A 15 -15.39 -13.48 -19.30
N ARG A 16 -14.31 -14.24 -19.11
CA ARG A 16 -13.25 -14.42 -20.11
C ARG A 16 -13.64 -15.57 -21.02
N TYR A 17 -13.89 -15.28 -22.29
CA TYR A 17 -14.37 -16.25 -23.28
C TYR A 17 -13.29 -16.68 -24.27
N HIS A 18 -12.32 -15.82 -24.57
CA HIS A 18 -11.25 -16.11 -25.52
C HIS A 18 -10.15 -16.96 -24.86
N SER A 19 -9.80 -18.07 -25.52
CA SER A 19 -8.70 -18.95 -25.13
C SER A 19 -7.54 -18.83 -26.13
N ILE A 20 -6.33 -18.91 -25.59
CA ILE A 20 -5.09 -18.95 -26.38
C ILE A 20 -4.32 -20.19 -25.93
N MET A 21 -3.86 -21.00 -26.88
CA MET A 21 -2.97 -22.14 -26.61
C MET A 21 -1.55 -21.75 -26.99
N LEU A 22 -0.63 -21.93 -26.05
CA LEU A 22 0.80 -21.71 -26.25
C LEU A 22 1.51 -23.05 -26.15
N ARG A 23 2.41 -23.31 -27.09
CA ARG A 23 3.32 -24.46 -27.05
C ARG A 23 4.71 -23.92 -26.71
N PHE A 24 5.37 -24.59 -25.78
CA PHE A 24 6.74 -24.26 -25.36
C PHE A 24 7.63 -25.45 -25.69
N ASN A 25 8.87 -25.17 -26.10
CA ASN A 25 9.92 -26.19 -26.07
C ASN A 25 10.48 -26.38 -24.65
N ASP A 26 11.34 -27.38 -24.45
CA ASP A 26 11.86 -27.72 -23.12
C ASP A 26 12.63 -26.56 -22.48
N ALA A 27 13.43 -25.84 -23.28
CA ALA A 27 14.23 -24.71 -22.79
C ALA A 27 13.35 -23.53 -22.37
N GLU A 28 12.31 -23.22 -23.13
CA GLU A 28 11.32 -22.19 -22.81
C GLU A 28 10.50 -22.56 -21.59
N TYR A 29 10.12 -23.83 -21.47
CA TYR A 29 9.37 -24.34 -20.32
C TYR A 29 10.18 -24.24 -19.03
N GLU A 30 11.49 -24.56 -19.07
CA GLU A 30 12.37 -24.39 -17.93
C GLU A 30 12.54 -22.92 -17.52
N ARG A 31 12.64 -22.00 -18.49
CA ARG A 31 12.64 -20.55 -18.19
C ARG A 31 11.35 -20.13 -17.51
N LEU A 32 10.21 -20.58 -18.02
CA LEU A 32 8.90 -20.29 -17.45
C LEU A 32 8.77 -20.86 -16.03
N ARG A 33 9.33 -22.06 -15.78
CA ARG A 33 9.40 -22.68 -14.46
C ARG A 33 10.23 -21.86 -13.47
N LYS A 34 11.38 -21.33 -13.89
CA LYS A 34 12.20 -20.42 -13.07
C LYS A 34 11.45 -19.14 -12.71
N ILE A 35 10.75 -18.53 -13.66
CA ILE A 35 9.91 -17.33 -13.43
C ILE A 35 8.78 -17.65 -12.46
N CYS A 36 8.12 -18.80 -12.58
CA CYS A 36 7.09 -19.20 -11.60
C CYS A 36 7.71 -19.35 -10.20
N GLY A 37 8.89 -19.97 -10.12
CA GLY A 37 9.63 -20.15 -8.88
C GLY A 37 10.00 -18.83 -8.20
N SER A 38 10.38 -17.79 -8.95
CA SER A 38 10.70 -16.47 -8.35
C SER A 38 9.49 -15.80 -7.71
N TYR A 39 8.27 -16.11 -8.16
CA TYR A 39 7.02 -15.67 -7.52
C TYR A 39 6.49 -16.65 -6.47
N ASN A 40 7.28 -17.68 -6.12
CA ASN A 40 6.89 -18.76 -5.22
C ASN A 40 5.62 -19.51 -5.68
N LEU A 41 5.44 -19.60 -7.01
CA LEU A 41 4.31 -20.24 -7.66
C LEU A 41 4.70 -21.61 -8.20
N ASP A 42 3.80 -22.57 -8.01
CA ASP A 42 3.96 -23.93 -8.52
C ASP A 42 3.29 -24.07 -9.90
N ILE A 43 4.11 -24.25 -10.93
CA ILE A 43 3.70 -24.41 -12.33
C ILE A 43 2.78 -25.61 -12.56
N SER A 44 2.91 -26.66 -11.74
CA SER A 44 2.11 -27.89 -11.88
C SER A 44 0.67 -27.71 -11.43
N LYS A 45 0.35 -26.63 -10.69
CA LYS A 45 -0.99 -26.36 -10.21
C LYS A 45 -1.87 -25.72 -11.29
N ARG A 46 -3.09 -26.25 -11.42
CA ARG A 46 -4.09 -25.71 -12.36
C ARG A 46 -4.40 -24.25 -12.02
N GLY A 47 -4.32 -23.40 -13.03
CA GLY A 47 -4.70 -21.99 -12.90
C GLY A 47 -3.57 -21.09 -12.38
N VAL A 48 -2.32 -21.54 -12.37
CA VAL A 48 -1.15 -20.69 -12.04
C VAL A 48 -0.60 -19.99 -13.29
N ILE A 49 -0.37 -20.76 -14.36
CA ILE A 49 0.26 -20.24 -15.59
C ILE A 49 -0.61 -19.21 -16.31
N SER A 50 -1.91 -19.48 -16.49
CA SER A 50 -2.76 -18.58 -17.28
C SER A 50 -2.92 -17.19 -16.65
N PRO A 51 -3.11 -17.05 -15.32
CA PRO A 51 -3.08 -15.73 -14.67
C PRO A 51 -1.71 -15.06 -14.70
N LEU A 52 -0.62 -15.82 -14.53
CA LEU A 52 0.75 -15.29 -14.57
C LEU A 52 1.06 -14.71 -15.94
N LEU A 53 0.88 -15.48 -17.01
CA LEU A 53 1.11 -15.03 -18.39
C LEU A 53 0.23 -13.84 -18.75
N ARG A 54 -1.04 -13.86 -18.32
CA ARG A 54 -1.93 -12.71 -18.53
C ARG A 54 -1.40 -11.46 -17.81
N ARG A 55 -0.95 -11.60 -16.57
CA ARG A 55 -0.38 -10.49 -15.81
C ARG A 55 0.89 -9.98 -16.49
N LEU A 56 1.78 -10.86 -16.92
CA LEU A 56 3.01 -10.47 -17.62
C LEU A 56 2.70 -9.74 -18.92
N VAL A 57 1.82 -10.26 -19.77
CA VAL A 57 1.47 -9.65 -21.08
C VAL A 57 0.67 -8.35 -20.93
N LEU A 58 -0.26 -8.28 -19.97
CA LEU A 58 -1.05 -7.05 -19.77
C LEU A 58 -0.28 -5.99 -18.99
N ASN A 59 0.67 -6.38 -18.12
CA ASN A 59 1.49 -5.44 -17.36
C ASN A 59 2.81 -5.09 -18.07
N SER A 60 3.22 -5.81 -19.12
CA SER A 60 4.42 -5.47 -19.89
C SER A 60 4.28 -4.18 -20.68
N GLU A 61 3.05 -3.69 -20.92
CA GLU A 61 2.82 -2.32 -21.42
C GLU A 61 3.01 -1.25 -20.33
N ALA A 62 3.14 -1.65 -19.05
CA ALA A 62 3.32 -0.78 -17.89
C ALA A 62 4.74 -0.88 -17.29
N GLU A 63 5.75 -1.26 -18.09
CA GLU A 63 7.15 -1.33 -17.63
C GLU A 63 7.88 0.03 -17.57
N GLU A 64 7.21 1.14 -17.84
CA GLU A 64 7.66 2.46 -17.35
C GLU A 64 6.60 3.03 -16.41
N LYS A 65 6.96 3.18 -15.13
CA LYS A 65 6.19 3.79 -14.02
C LYS A 65 5.31 2.81 -13.24
N ASP A 66 5.78 2.46 -12.05
CA ASP A 66 5.02 2.12 -10.82
C ASP A 66 5.64 1.00 -9.98
N LEU A 67 6.97 0.83 -10.04
CA LEU A 67 7.69 0.47 -8.81
C LEU A 67 7.67 1.71 -7.91
N LEU A 68 6.61 1.85 -7.10
CA LEU A 68 6.58 2.83 -6.03
C LEU A 68 7.89 2.69 -5.22
N PRO A 69 8.59 3.79 -4.94
CA PRO A 69 9.86 3.74 -4.21
C PRO A 69 9.64 3.06 -2.86
N ASP A 70 10.68 2.41 -2.34
CA ASP A 70 10.60 1.74 -1.04
C ASP A 70 10.17 2.73 0.06
N THR A 71 8.91 2.62 0.48
CA THR A 71 8.29 3.51 1.47
C THR A 71 8.53 3.02 2.91
N SER A 72 9.29 1.94 3.11
CA SER A 72 9.55 1.37 4.43
C SER A 72 10.18 2.37 5.40
N ASN A 73 11.12 3.18 4.92
CA ASN A 73 11.78 4.21 5.72
C ASN A 73 10.81 5.35 6.09
N LEU A 74 9.98 5.79 5.14
CA LEU A 74 8.95 6.79 5.38
C LEU A 74 7.91 6.30 6.40
N ALA A 75 7.45 5.06 6.26
CA ALA A 75 6.53 4.43 7.20
C ALA A 75 7.13 4.30 8.61
N TYR A 76 8.43 3.99 8.72
CA TYR A 76 9.16 3.96 9.99
C TYR A 76 9.16 5.33 10.69
N HIS A 77 9.46 6.40 9.94
CA HIS A 77 9.45 7.75 10.48
C HIS A 77 8.04 8.23 10.86
N ILE A 78 7.03 7.95 10.04
CA ILE A 78 5.63 8.26 10.35
C ILE A 78 5.18 7.53 11.63
N ASN A 79 5.55 6.26 11.80
CA ASN A 79 5.23 5.50 13.00
C ASN A 79 5.90 6.09 14.26
N LYS A 80 7.16 6.56 14.17
CA LYS A 80 7.80 7.26 15.29
C LYS A 80 7.10 8.57 15.63
N ILE A 81 6.70 9.36 14.62
CA ILE A 81 5.95 10.60 14.83
C ILE A 81 4.61 10.30 15.52
N GLY A 82 3.87 9.31 15.02
CA GLY A 82 2.59 8.88 15.62
C GLY A 82 2.73 8.43 17.07
N ASN A 83 3.81 7.71 17.42
CA ASN A 83 4.08 7.30 18.80
C ASN A 83 4.35 8.51 19.71
N ASN A 84 5.14 9.48 19.27
CA ASN A 84 5.41 10.70 20.05
C ASN A 84 4.13 11.51 20.26
N ILE A 85 3.29 11.65 19.23
CA ILE A 85 1.98 12.31 19.35
C ILE A 85 1.09 11.59 20.36
N ASN A 86 1.03 10.26 20.31
CA ASN A 86 0.24 9.47 21.27
C ASN A 86 0.72 9.66 22.72
N GLN A 87 2.04 9.76 22.92
CA GLN A 87 2.62 10.05 24.24
C GLN A 87 2.23 11.46 24.72
N LEU A 88 2.31 12.48 23.85
CA LEU A 88 1.91 13.85 24.18
C LEU A 88 0.41 13.94 24.53
N VAL A 89 -0.45 13.27 23.77
CA VAL A 89 -1.89 13.23 24.04
C VAL A 89 -2.19 12.54 25.36
N LYS A 90 -1.54 11.40 25.65
CA LYS A 90 -1.68 10.71 26.94
C LYS A 90 -1.21 11.59 28.09
N LEU A 91 -0.10 12.30 27.94
CA LEU A 91 0.41 13.23 28.95
C LEU A 91 -0.54 14.42 29.16
N ALA A 92 -1.04 15.02 28.10
CA ALA A 92 -2.02 16.11 28.17
C ALA A 92 -3.32 15.66 28.84
N HIS A 93 -3.81 14.47 28.50
CA HIS A 93 -5.00 13.87 29.10
C HIS A 93 -4.79 13.55 30.59
N HIS A 94 -3.66 12.93 30.95
CA HIS A 94 -3.31 12.66 32.34
C HIS A 94 -3.09 13.94 33.17
N LYS A 95 -2.51 14.99 32.58
CA LYS A 95 -2.34 16.30 33.24
C LYS A 95 -3.67 17.01 33.43
N ASN A 96 -4.58 17.00 32.44
CA ASN A 96 -5.94 17.55 32.56
C ASN A 96 -6.77 16.88 33.66
N LEU A 97 -6.63 15.55 33.84
CA LEU A 97 -7.32 14.81 34.89
C LEU A 97 -6.76 15.09 36.29
N ARG A 98 -5.48 15.45 36.43
CA ARG A 98 -4.82 15.67 37.74
C ARG A 98 -4.90 17.11 38.25
N ASN A 99 -5.01 18.10 37.37
CA ASN A 99 -5.23 19.50 37.74
C ASN A 99 -5.69 20.27 36.49
N PRO A 100 -6.87 20.94 36.46
CA PRO A 100 -7.30 21.75 35.33
C PRO A 100 -6.48 23.04 35.28
N ASN A 101 -5.22 22.93 34.89
CA ASN A 101 -4.26 24.02 34.92
C ASN A 101 -4.27 24.81 33.61
N SER A 102 -4.42 26.11 33.73
CA SER A 102 -4.33 27.14 32.69
C SER A 102 -3.04 27.10 31.84
N SER A 103 -2.02 26.34 32.26
CA SER A 103 -0.75 26.18 31.55
C SER A 103 -0.82 25.27 30.32
N LEU A 104 -1.78 24.34 30.24
CA LEU A 104 -1.90 23.43 29.09
C LEU A 104 -2.25 24.19 27.81
N ARG A 105 -3.06 25.25 27.92
CA ARG A 105 -3.42 26.11 26.79
C ARG A 105 -2.18 26.81 26.21
N ASN A 106 -1.25 27.22 27.06
CA ASN A 106 0.02 27.84 26.65
C ASN A 106 0.99 26.82 26.03
N GLU A 107 1.02 25.58 26.55
CA GLU A 107 1.83 24.49 25.96
C GLU A 107 1.30 24.08 24.58
N ILE A 108 -0.02 23.97 24.41
CA ILE A 108 -0.65 23.66 23.11
C ILE A 108 -0.38 24.78 22.09
N GLN A 109 -0.49 26.05 22.51
CA GLN A 109 -0.19 27.18 21.63
C GLN A 109 1.25 27.13 21.12
N ARG A 110 2.23 26.95 22.02
CA ARG A 110 3.65 26.83 21.62
C ARG A 110 3.91 25.66 20.69
N THR A 111 3.20 24.55 20.89
CA THR A 111 3.34 23.35 20.03
C THR A 111 2.80 23.62 18.62
N ASN A 112 1.68 24.34 18.51
CA ASN A 112 1.14 24.76 17.22
C ASN A 112 2.06 25.75 16.50
N ASP A 113 2.62 26.72 17.23
CA ASP A 113 3.55 27.69 16.65
C ASP A 113 4.82 27.00 16.09
N LEU A 114 5.34 26.01 16.82
CA LEU A 114 6.47 25.16 16.36
C LEU A 114 6.12 24.32 15.14
N LEU A 115 4.91 23.75 15.08
CA LEU A 115 4.45 23.00 13.91
C LEU A 115 4.30 23.89 12.68
N TYR A 116 3.80 25.12 12.85
CA TYR A 116 3.73 26.10 11.77
C TYR A 116 5.12 26.47 11.23
N ALA A 117 6.08 26.76 12.11
CA ALA A 117 7.45 27.06 11.70
C ALA A 117 8.11 25.88 10.95
N LEU A 118 7.85 24.64 11.39
CA LEU A 118 8.36 23.46 10.68
C LEU A 118 7.71 23.28 9.30
N ILE A 119 6.41 23.55 9.18
CA ILE A 119 5.72 23.51 7.88
C ILE A 119 6.31 24.57 6.94
N GLU A 120 6.55 25.78 7.43
CA GLU A 120 7.11 26.89 6.65
C GLU A 120 8.50 26.54 6.11
N ILE A 121 9.40 26.02 6.96
CA ILE A 121 10.74 25.54 6.55
C ILE A 121 10.61 24.45 5.46
N THR A 122 9.70 23.49 5.63
CA THR A 122 9.51 22.42 4.63
C THR A 122 8.84 22.90 3.33
N MET A 123 8.18 24.05 3.34
CA MET A 123 7.61 24.68 2.14
C MET A 123 8.62 25.57 1.41
N GLU A 124 9.51 26.24 2.14
CA GLU A 124 10.62 27.02 1.56
C GLU A 124 11.66 26.12 0.85
N GLU A 125 11.97 24.94 1.40
CA GLU A 125 12.86 23.95 0.75
C GLU A 125 12.31 23.38 -0.57
N LYS A 126 11.03 23.60 -0.91
CA LYS A 126 10.45 23.15 -2.20
C LYS A 126 10.55 24.19 -3.33
N GLN A 127 11.06 25.39 -3.06
CA GLN A 127 11.19 26.46 -4.07
C GLN A 127 12.64 26.80 -4.46
N GLY A 128 13.63 26.03 -3.97
CA GLY A 128 15.03 26.06 -4.45
C GLY A 128 15.37 24.83 -5.27
#